data_AF-A0A962X8K2-F1
#
_entry.id   AF-A0A962X8K2-F1
#
_cell.length_a   1.000
_cell.length_b   1.000
_cell.length_c   1.000
_cell.angle_alpha   90.00
_cell.angle_beta   90.00
_cell.angle_gamma   90.00
#
_symmetry.space_group_name_H-M   'P 1'
#
loop_
_entity.id
_entity.type
_entity.pdbx_description
1 polymer ?
#
loop_
_entity_poly.entity_id
_entity_poly.type
_entity_poly.pdbx_seq_one_letter_code
_entity_poly.pdbx_strand_id
1 'polypeptide(L)'
;KSYIAEALHKQSTRKHGPFVAVNCGAIPEDLLESQLFGHEKGAFTGAESRHIGFFEEADGGTLFLDEIGELPMGLQSKLLLAVERKRFRRIGGAEIKVDVRIISATNRSMAQEIEASRFREDLYHRIAVMELEAPPLRDRREDIPLLAEYFLAHKFPDQAIQLAPDAIKALHSFDWPGNIRQLNN
;
A
#
# COMPACT_ATOMS: atom_id res chain seq x y z
N LYS A 1 4.20 -4.58 4.51
CA LYS A 1 4.51 -3.25 3.93
C LYS A 1 3.57 -2.17 4.47
N SER A 2 2.26 -2.47 4.62
CA SER A 2 1.29 -1.61 5.34
C SER A 2 1.78 -1.04 6.68
N TYR A 3 2.30 -1.86 7.60
CA TYR A 3 2.83 -1.38 8.90
C TYR A 3 3.95 -0.32 8.75
N ILE A 4 4.81 -0.45 7.73
CA ILE A 4 5.87 0.51 7.45
C ILE A 4 5.24 1.83 6.96
N ALA A 5 4.27 1.75 6.04
CA ALA A 5 3.56 2.93 5.54
C ALA A 5 2.80 3.67 6.65
N GLU A 6 2.13 2.96 7.55
CA GLU A 6 1.48 3.54 8.73
C GLU A 6 2.49 4.22 9.67
N ALA A 7 3.62 3.57 9.94
CA ALA A 7 4.68 4.16 10.76
C ALA A 7 5.22 5.45 10.12
N LEU A 8 5.49 5.43 8.82
CA LEU A 8 5.92 6.61 8.05
C LEU A 8 4.89 7.74 8.06
N HIS A 9 3.59 7.42 8.07
CA HIS A 9 2.53 8.41 8.20
C HIS A 9 2.51 9.02 9.61
N LYS A 10 2.50 8.19 10.65
CA LYS A 10 2.47 8.60 12.07
C LYS A 10 3.67 9.46 12.46
N GLN A 11 4.83 9.26 11.83
CA GLN A 11 6.05 10.04 12.06
C GLN A 11 6.18 11.27 11.14
N SER A 12 5.24 11.49 10.21
CA SER A 12 5.30 12.62 9.29
C SER A 12 4.66 13.90 9.85
N THR A 13 4.90 15.01 9.16
CA THR A 13 4.17 16.27 9.40
C THR A 13 2.67 16.17 9.11
N ARG A 14 2.21 15.11 8.44
CA ARG A 14 0.81 14.85 8.07
C ARG A 14 0.11 13.83 8.97
N LYS A 15 0.70 13.48 10.12
CA LYS A 15 0.18 12.46 11.06
C LYS A 15 -1.25 12.71 11.59
N HIS A 16 -1.76 13.93 11.48
CA HIS A 16 -3.12 14.30 11.88
C HIS A 16 -4.10 14.32 10.69
N GLY A 17 -3.61 14.17 9.46
CA GLY A 17 -4.43 14.03 8.26
C GLY A 17 -4.85 12.58 8.03
N PRO A 18 -5.68 12.32 7.01
CA PRO A 18 -6.14 10.98 6.70
C PRO A 18 -4.97 10.07 6.27
N PHE A 19 -5.06 8.79 6.63
CA PHE A 19 -4.25 7.72 6.07
C PHE A 19 -5.18 6.75 5.34
N VAL A 20 -5.15 6.78 4.02
CA VAL A 20 -5.96 5.92 3.16
C VAL A 20 -5.06 4.83 2.59
N ALA A 21 -5.37 3.57 2.86
CA ALA A 21 -4.61 2.42 2.39
C ALA A 21 -5.43 1.62 1.38
N VAL A 22 -4.84 1.37 0.22
CA VAL A 22 -5.50 0.70 -0.91
C VAL A 22 -4.59 -0.41 -1.40
N ASN A 23 -5.13 -1.62 -1.56
CA ASN A 23 -4.44 -2.70 -2.25
C ASN A 23 -4.94 -2.75 -3.69
N CYS A 24 -4.10 -2.37 -4.64
CA CYS A 24 -4.46 -2.27 -6.05
C CYS A 24 -4.80 -3.64 -6.67
N GLY A 25 -4.19 -4.73 -6.17
CA GLY A 25 -4.48 -6.09 -6.63
C GLY A 25 -5.74 -6.72 -6.04
N ALA A 26 -6.35 -6.09 -5.01
CA ALA A 26 -7.57 -6.59 -4.37
C ALA A 26 -8.86 -6.00 -4.96
N ILE A 27 -8.76 -4.95 -5.79
CA ILE A 27 -9.90 -4.27 -6.40
C ILE A 27 -10.03 -4.76 -7.85
N PRO A 28 -11.24 -5.16 -8.29
CA PRO A 28 -11.49 -5.47 -9.70
C PRO A 28 -11.05 -4.32 -10.61
N GLU A 29 -10.39 -4.67 -11.72
CA GLU A 29 -9.78 -3.70 -12.65
C GLU A 29 -10.79 -2.66 -13.16
N ASP A 30 -12.01 -3.10 -13.46
CA ASP A 30 -13.12 -2.27 -13.94
C ASP A 30 -13.62 -1.25 -12.90
N LEU A 31 -13.41 -1.53 -11.61
CA LEU A 31 -13.77 -0.62 -10.52
C LEU A 31 -12.60 0.25 -10.05
N LEU A 32 -11.36 -0.16 -10.33
CA LEU A 32 -10.16 0.47 -9.78
C LEU A 32 -10.04 1.96 -10.12
N GLU A 33 -10.40 2.36 -11.35
CA GLU A 33 -10.41 3.78 -11.73
C GLU A 33 -11.37 4.59 -10.86
N SER A 34 -12.60 4.08 -10.76
CA SER A 34 -13.69 4.70 -10.02
C SER A 34 -13.36 4.80 -8.53
N GLN A 35 -12.74 3.77 -7.95
CA GLN A 35 -12.30 3.77 -6.55
C GLN A 35 -11.14 4.75 -6.30
N LEU A 36 -10.14 4.81 -7.19
CA LEU A 36 -9.00 5.71 -7.01
C LEU A 36 -9.38 7.18 -7.19
N PHE A 37 -10.12 7.49 -8.26
CA PHE A 37 -10.36 8.87 -8.70
C PHE A 37 -11.79 9.35 -8.46
N GLY A 38 -12.72 8.49 -8.05
CA GLY A 38 -14.12 8.85 -7.86
C GLY A 38 -14.87 9.06 -9.17
N HIS A 39 -16.20 9.18 -9.06
CA HIS A 39 -17.06 9.46 -10.21
C HIS A 39 -18.24 10.33 -9.83
N GLU A 40 -18.76 11.07 -10.82
CA GLU A 40 -20.04 11.76 -10.69
C GLU A 40 -21.21 10.84 -11.00
N LYS A 41 -22.40 11.18 -10.46
CA LYS A 41 -23.63 10.48 -10.79
C LYS A 41 -23.86 10.50 -12.31
N GLY A 42 -24.13 9.33 -12.90
CA GLY A 42 -24.37 9.18 -14.33
C GLY A 42 -23.10 9.13 -15.20
N ALA A 43 -21.91 9.04 -14.61
CA ALA A 43 -20.66 8.97 -15.36
C ALA A 43 -20.52 7.70 -16.23
N PHE A 44 -21.15 6.59 -15.82
CA PHE A 44 -21.22 5.33 -16.56
C PHE A 44 -22.46 4.53 -16.13
N THR A 45 -22.79 3.47 -16.85
CA THR A 45 -23.91 2.57 -16.49
C THR A 45 -23.65 1.94 -15.12
N GLY A 46 -24.52 2.24 -14.14
CA GLY A 46 -24.36 1.81 -12.74
C GLY A 46 -23.83 2.90 -11.79
N ALA A 47 -23.46 4.07 -12.29
CA ALA A 47 -23.09 5.23 -11.47
C ALA A 47 -24.35 5.94 -10.91
N GLU A 48 -25.08 5.28 -10.02
CA GLU A 48 -26.36 5.78 -9.48
C GLU A 48 -26.20 6.99 -8.55
N SER A 49 -25.04 7.13 -7.94
CA SER A 49 -24.67 8.21 -7.03
C SER A 49 -23.26 8.71 -7.33
N ARG A 50 -22.88 9.83 -6.71
CA ARG A 50 -21.50 10.31 -6.73
C ARG A 50 -20.68 9.48 -5.75
N HIS A 51 -19.45 9.15 -6.13
CA HIS A 51 -18.48 8.48 -5.28
C HIS A 51 -17.21 9.33 -5.14
N ILE A 52 -16.74 9.47 -3.91
CA ILE A 52 -15.47 10.11 -3.57
C ILE A 52 -14.38 9.05 -3.67
N GLY A 53 -13.34 9.31 -4.47
CA GLY A 53 -12.24 8.36 -4.64
C GLY A 53 -11.15 8.53 -3.58
N PHE A 54 -10.29 7.52 -3.47
CA PHE A 54 -9.22 7.46 -2.47
C PHE A 54 -8.26 8.65 -2.51
N PHE A 55 -8.00 9.22 -3.69
CA PHE A 55 -7.18 10.44 -3.80
C PHE A 55 -7.78 11.63 -3.06
N GLU A 56 -9.10 11.78 -3.10
CA GLU A 56 -9.80 12.85 -2.42
C GLU A 56 -9.99 12.55 -0.93
N GLU A 57 -10.26 11.30 -0.57
CA GLU A 57 -10.31 10.87 0.83
C GLU A 57 -8.98 11.08 1.55
N ALA A 58 -7.86 10.98 0.82
CA ALA A 58 -6.51 11.17 1.34
C ALA A 58 -6.03 12.63 1.33
N ASP A 59 -6.86 13.60 0.93
CA ASP A 59 -6.46 15.00 0.84
C ASP A 59 -5.95 15.56 2.18
N GLY A 60 -4.85 16.31 2.13
CA GLY A 60 -4.10 16.78 3.31
C GLY A 60 -3.34 15.68 4.07
N GLY A 61 -3.47 14.41 3.66
CA GLY A 61 -2.95 13.25 4.35
C GLY A 61 -1.96 12.43 3.52
N THR A 62 -2.09 11.10 3.63
CA THR A 62 -1.25 10.11 2.95
C THR A 62 -2.10 9.04 2.28
N LEU A 63 -1.84 8.77 1.02
CA LEU A 63 -2.39 7.64 0.27
C LEU A 63 -1.31 6.57 0.14
N PHE A 64 -1.58 5.39 0.69
CA PHE A 64 -0.75 4.21 0.56
C PHE A 64 -1.30 3.29 -0.55
N LEU A 65 -0.51 3.09 -1.59
CA LEU A 65 -0.81 2.23 -2.73
C LEU A 65 -0.01 0.93 -2.62
N ASP A 66 -0.63 -0.12 -2.07
CA ASP A 66 -0.06 -1.45 -1.98
C ASP A 66 -0.26 -2.21 -3.30
N GLU A 67 0.74 -3.00 -3.67
CA GLU A 67 0.81 -3.69 -4.95
C GLU A 67 0.61 -2.77 -6.18
N ILE A 68 1.30 -1.62 -6.21
CA ILE A 68 1.19 -0.65 -7.30
C ILE A 68 1.54 -1.22 -8.68
N GLY A 69 2.34 -2.28 -8.74
CA GLY A 69 2.65 -3.04 -9.96
C GLY A 69 1.45 -3.77 -10.59
N GLU A 70 0.32 -3.87 -9.87
CA GLU A 70 -0.94 -4.42 -10.39
C GLU A 70 -1.78 -3.37 -11.14
N LEU A 71 -1.38 -2.09 -11.12
CA LEU A 71 -2.12 -1.04 -11.82
C LEU A 71 -2.08 -1.25 -13.34
N PRO A 72 -3.23 -1.24 -14.04
CA PRO A 72 -3.27 -1.22 -15.50
C PRO A 72 -2.56 0.00 -16.08
N MET A 73 -1.96 -0.14 -17.27
CA MET A 73 -1.20 0.92 -17.95
C MET A 73 -1.99 2.23 -18.14
N GLY A 74 -3.29 2.13 -18.40
CA GLY A 74 -4.17 3.29 -18.52
C GLY A 74 -4.28 4.08 -17.22
N LEU A 75 -4.33 3.39 -16.07
CA LEU A 75 -4.39 4.01 -14.74
C LEU A 75 -3.04 4.55 -14.29
N GLN A 76 -1.94 3.92 -14.68
CA GLN A 76 -0.60 4.46 -14.42
C GLN A 76 -0.41 5.86 -15.03
N SER A 77 -0.94 6.07 -16.23
CA SER A 77 -0.88 7.40 -16.89
C SER A 77 -1.69 8.46 -16.13
N LYS A 78 -2.86 8.10 -15.60
CA LYS A 78 -3.69 8.99 -14.77
C LYS A 78 -3.05 9.26 -13.41
N LEU A 79 -2.46 8.24 -12.80
CA LEU A 79 -1.72 8.34 -11.56
C LEU A 79 -0.52 9.29 -11.70
N LEU A 80 0.27 9.15 -12.77
CA LEU A 80 1.38 10.07 -13.05
C LEU A 80 0.92 11.52 -13.06
N LEU A 81 -0.15 11.83 -13.79
CA LEU A 81 -0.72 13.18 -13.83
C LEU A 81 -1.16 13.67 -12.44
N ALA A 82 -1.78 12.80 -11.64
CA ALA A 82 -2.19 13.12 -10.27
C ALA A 82 -0.98 13.47 -9.38
N VAL A 83 0.11 12.70 -9.48
CA VAL A 83 1.34 12.91 -8.70
C VAL A 83 2.10 14.16 -9.16
N GLU A 84 2.17 14.42 -10.46
CA GLU A 84 2.90 15.56 -11.00
C GLU A 84 2.15 16.88 -10.77
N ARG A 85 0.85 16.89 -11.09
CA ARG A 85 0.05 18.13 -11.11
C ARG A 85 -0.63 18.42 -9.78
N LYS A 86 -0.65 17.46 -8.85
CA LYS A 86 -1.44 17.52 -7.62
C LYS A 86 -2.93 17.73 -7.90
N ARG A 87 -3.39 17.14 -9.02
CA ARG A 87 -4.75 17.26 -9.52
C ARG A 87 -5.16 16.02 -10.30
N PHE A 88 -6.40 15.62 -10.19
CA PHE A 88 -6.99 14.56 -11.00
C PHE A 88 -8.41 14.94 -11.40
N ARG A 89 -9.04 14.16 -12.27
CA ARG A 89 -10.42 14.37 -12.70
C ARG A 89 -11.26 13.17 -12.30
N ARG A 90 -12.41 13.40 -11.65
CA ARG A 90 -13.41 12.34 -11.43
C ARG A 90 -13.94 11.84 -12.77
N ILE A 91 -14.33 10.57 -12.85
CA ILE A 91 -14.99 10.05 -14.05
C ILE A 91 -16.29 10.84 -14.28
N GLY A 92 -16.44 11.41 -15.47
CA GLY A 92 -17.58 12.27 -15.82
C GLY A 92 -17.63 13.62 -15.11
N GLY A 93 -16.58 14.00 -14.37
CA GLY A 93 -16.56 15.19 -13.52
C GLY A 93 -15.51 16.24 -13.88
N ALA A 94 -15.36 17.22 -12.99
CA ALA A 94 -14.37 18.29 -13.11
C ALA A 94 -13.01 17.87 -12.53
N GLU A 95 -11.98 18.67 -12.84
CA GLU A 95 -10.67 18.55 -12.22
C GLU A 95 -10.71 19.01 -10.75
N ILE A 96 -10.02 18.28 -9.88
CA ILE A 96 -9.94 18.48 -8.45
C ILE A 96 -8.47 18.61 -8.08
N LYS A 97 -8.16 19.59 -7.23
CA LYS A 97 -6.83 19.75 -6.64
C LYS A 97 -6.80 19.04 -5.30
N VAL A 98 -5.72 18.29 -5.07
CA VAL A 98 -5.46 17.58 -3.82
C VAL A 98 -4.02 17.74 -3.42
N ASP A 99 -3.74 17.75 -2.13
CA ASP A 99 -2.40 17.70 -1.58
C ASP A 99 -2.21 16.40 -0.80
N VAL A 100 -1.77 15.36 -1.50
CA VAL A 100 -1.62 14.00 -0.97
C VAL A 100 -0.15 13.59 -0.95
N ARG A 101 0.30 12.97 0.14
CA ARG A 101 1.59 12.28 0.19
C ARG A 101 1.39 10.86 -0.30
N ILE A 102 2.15 10.43 -1.29
CA ILE A 102 2.08 9.05 -1.80
C ILE A 102 3.13 8.20 -1.11
N ILE A 103 2.71 7.02 -0.65
CA ILE A 103 3.60 5.91 -0.31
C ILE A 103 3.15 4.75 -1.20
N SER A 104 4.08 4.06 -1.85
CA SER A 104 3.74 2.91 -2.69
C SER A 104 4.55 1.69 -2.27
N ALA A 105 4.01 0.51 -2.56
CA ALA A 105 4.63 -0.77 -2.30
C ALA A 105 4.30 -1.75 -3.43
N THR A 106 5.20 -2.68 -3.69
CA THR A 106 4.99 -3.78 -4.65
C THR A 106 5.90 -4.96 -4.32
N ASN A 107 5.44 -6.17 -4.60
CA ASN A 107 6.30 -7.38 -4.58
C ASN A 107 6.91 -7.70 -5.95
N ARG A 108 6.55 -6.99 -7.03
CA ARG A 108 7.10 -7.21 -8.36
C ARG A 108 8.45 -6.52 -8.53
N SER A 109 9.30 -7.05 -9.39
CA SER A 109 10.54 -6.37 -9.81
C SER A 109 10.18 -5.25 -10.78
N MET A 110 10.27 -3.99 -10.34
CA MET A 110 9.94 -2.84 -11.18
C MET A 110 10.82 -2.77 -12.43
N ALA A 111 12.09 -3.14 -12.34
CA ALA A 111 12.98 -3.23 -13.51
C ALA A 111 12.42 -4.18 -14.60
N GLN A 112 11.94 -5.36 -14.21
CA GLN A 112 11.35 -6.33 -15.13
C GLN A 112 9.99 -5.87 -15.67
N GLU A 113 9.16 -5.25 -14.85
CA GLU A 113 7.86 -4.73 -15.29
C GLU A 113 8.02 -3.57 -16.28
N ILE A 114 9.03 -2.72 -16.10
CA ILE A 114 9.38 -1.62 -17.02
C ILE A 114 9.92 -2.19 -18.34
N GLU A 115 10.89 -3.10 -18.28
CA GLU A 115 11.44 -3.75 -19.48
C GLU A 115 10.36 -4.44 -20.31
N ALA A 116 9.40 -5.08 -19.64
CA ALA A 116 8.25 -5.71 -20.29
C ALA A 116 7.12 -4.75 -20.68
N SER A 117 7.30 -3.42 -20.55
CA SER A 117 6.30 -2.39 -20.85
C SER A 117 4.96 -2.55 -20.11
N ARG A 118 5.00 -3.19 -18.94
CA ARG A 118 3.83 -3.34 -18.03
C ARG A 118 3.80 -2.29 -16.93
N PHE A 119 4.91 -1.59 -16.73
CA PHE A 119 4.97 -0.43 -15.86
C PHE A 119 5.66 0.74 -16.55
N ARG A 120 5.13 1.95 -16.38
CA ARG A 120 5.71 3.15 -16.98
C ARG A 120 6.95 3.61 -16.23
N GLU A 121 8.04 3.77 -16.96
CA GLU A 121 9.32 4.27 -16.43
C GLU A 121 9.20 5.68 -15.84
N ASP A 122 8.43 6.57 -16.47
CA ASP A 122 8.22 7.95 -15.99
C ASP A 122 7.47 8.01 -14.65
N LEU A 123 6.45 7.16 -14.48
CA LEU A 123 5.77 7.00 -13.20
C LEU A 123 6.73 6.45 -12.14
N TYR A 124 7.51 5.42 -12.48
CA TYR A 124 8.48 4.83 -11.55
C TYR A 124 9.44 5.90 -11.02
N HIS A 125 10.09 6.67 -11.90
CA HIS A 125 10.99 7.75 -11.47
C HIS A 125 10.31 8.82 -10.63
N ARG A 126 9.00 9.03 -10.80
CA ARG A 126 8.26 10.03 -10.03
C ARG A 126 7.91 9.55 -8.61
N ILE A 127 7.70 8.25 -8.42
CA ILE A 127 7.30 7.67 -7.13
C ILE A 127 8.46 7.03 -6.35
N ALA A 128 9.48 6.56 -7.05
CA ALA A 128 10.66 5.90 -6.48
C ALA A 128 11.80 6.89 -6.18
N VAL A 129 11.45 8.08 -5.67
CA VAL A 129 12.46 9.09 -5.27
C VAL A 129 13.23 8.63 -4.03
N MET A 130 12.56 7.89 -3.14
CA MET A 130 13.17 7.25 -1.98
C MET A 130 12.61 5.84 -1.87
N GLU A 131 13.49 4.86 -1.98
CA GLU A 131 13.13 3.44 -1.91
C GLU A 131 13.53 2.84 -0.57
N LEU A 132 12.65 2.01 -0.02
CA LEU A 132 12.89 1.25 1.20
C LEU A 132 12.70 -0.22 0.89
N GLU A 133 13.80 -0.97 0.91
CA GLU A 133 13.74 -2.43 0.79
C GLU A 133 13.37 -3.03 2.15
N ALA A 134 12.32 -3.85 2.17
CA ALA A 134 11.93 -4.60 3.35
C ALA A 134 12.47 -6.04 3.19
N PRO A 135 13.57 -6.40 3.88
CA PRO A 135 14.15 -7.73 3.74
C PRO A 135 13.17 -8.80 4.21
N PRO A 136 13.20 -10.01 3.60
CA PRO A 136 12.40 -11.12 4.05
C PRO A 136 12.86 -11.59 5.44
N LEU A 137 11.96 -12.22 6.19
CA LEU A 137 12.19 -12.60 7.59
C LEU A 137 13.37 -13.57 7.77
N ARG A 138 13.64 -14.41 6.77
CA ARG A 138 14.83 -15.30 6.74
C ARG A 138 16.17 -14.58 6.75
N ASP A 139 16.20 -13.32 6.32
CA ASP A 139 17.42 -12.49 6.28
C ASP A 139 17.56 -11.61 7.53
N ARG A 140 16.59 -11.70 8.46
CA ARG A 140 16.54 -10.98 9.75
C ARG A 140 15.97 -11.89 10.86
N ARG A 141 16.53 -13.08 11.00
CA ARG A 141 16.01 -14.13 11.90
C ARG A 141 16.08 -13.72 13.38
N GLU A 142 16.99 -12.82 13.71
CA GLU A 142 17.14 -12.21 15.03
C GLU A 142 15.91 -11.42 15.49
N ASP A 143 15.07 -10.94 14.56
CA ASP A 143 13.83 -10.22 14.89
C ASP A 143 12.68 -11.17 15.26
N ILE A 144 12.78 -12.46 14.90
CA ILE A 144 11.69 -13.45 15.05
C ILE A 144 11.20 -13.57 16.51
N PRO A 145 12.07 -13.70 17.53
CA PRO A 145 11.62 -13.82 18.92
C PRO A 145 10.80 -12.60 19.36
N LEU A 146 11.31 -11.39 19.09
CA LEU A 146 10.64 -10.15 19.47
C LEU A 146 9.29 -9.97 18.76
N LEU A 147 9.23 -10.31 17.47
CA LEU A 147 7.99 -10.27 16.70
C LEU A 147 6.97 -11.29 17.22
N ALA A 148 7.40 -12.51 17.54
CA ALA A 148 6.52 -13.54 18.07
C ALA A 148 5.95 -13.16 19.44
N GLU A 149 6.78 -12.63 20.33
CA GLU A 149 6.34 -12.07 21.62
C GLU A 149 5.33 -10.94 21.43
N TYR A 150 5.59 -10.01 20.50
CA TYR A 150 4.67 -8.94 20.15
C TYR A 150 3.31 -9.49 19.70
N PHE A 151 3.28 -10.48 18.80
CA PHE A 151 2.02 -11.08 18.33
C PHE A 151 1.27 -11.82 19.44
N LEU A 152 1.97 -12.56 20.30
CA LEU A 152 1.37 -13.24 21.45
C LEU A 152 0.72 -12.24 22.41
N ALA A 153 1.43 -11.17 22.76
CA ALA A 153 0.90 -10.13 23.64
C ALA A 153 -0.33 -9.42 23.05
N HIS A 154 -0.40 -9.25 21.73
CA HIS A 154 -1.55 -8.62 21.07
C HIS A 154 -2.73 -9.58 20.88
N LYS A 155 -2.48 -10.87 20.62
CA LYS A 155 -3.54 -11.88 20.46
C LYS A 155 -4.13 -12.30 21.81
N PHE A 156 -3.32 -12.33 22.86
CA PHE A 156 -3.70 -12.82 24.19
C PHE A 156 -3.30 -11.80 25.27
N PRO A 157 -3.91 -10.59 25.28
CA PRO A 157 -3.48 -9.48 26.15
C PRO A 157 -3.58 -9.79 27.65
N ASP A 158 -4.50 -10.67 28.03
CA ASP A 158 -4.73 -11.05 29.43
C ASP A 158 -3.94 -12.30 29.86
N GLN A 159 -3.08 -12.84 28.99
CA GLN A 159 -2.29 -14.04 29.25
C GLN A 159 -0.79 -13.74 29.13
N ALA A 160 -0.02 -14.12 30.15
CA ALA A 160 1.43 -14.11 30.10
C ALA A 160 1.95 -15.36 29.37
N ILE A 161 1.75 -15.42 28.05
CA ILE A 161 2.27 -16.52 27.23
C ILE A 161 3.75 -16.27 26.94
N GLN A 162 4.58 -17.26 27.25
CA GLN A 162 6.00 -17.26 26.90
C GLN A 162 6.33 -18.44 25.99
N LEU A 163 7.19 -18.19 25.01
CA LEU A 163 7.67 -19.24 24.11
C LEU A 163 8.70 -20.11 24.83
N ALA A 164 8.50 -21.43 24.80
CA ALA A 164 9.51 -22.36 25.27
C ALA A 164 10.80 -22.23 24.43
N PRO A 165 12.00 -22.46 25.01
CA PRO A 165 13.26 -22.35 24.28
C PRO A 165 13.31 -23.15 22.98
N ASP A 166 12.72 -24.36 22.97
CA ASP A 166 12.69 -25.20 21.76
C ASP A 166 11.70 -24.69 20.70
N ALA A 167 10.63 -24.00 21.10
CA ALA A 167 9.75 -23.30 20.17
C ALA A 167 10.50 -22.14 19.48
N ILE A 168 11.28 -21.35 20.24
CA ILE A 168 12.10 -20.26 19.68
C ILE A 168 13.11 -20.82 18.66
N LYS A 169 13.80 -21.91 19.00
CA LYS A 169 14.73 -22.58 18.06
C LYS A 169 14.03 -23.01 16.78
N ALA A 170 12.84 -23.63 16.90
CA ALA A 170 12.06 -24.06 15.74
C ALA A 170 11.66 -22.86 14.86
N LEU A 171 11.16 -21.78 15.47
CA LEU A 171 10.80 -20.55 14.75
C LEU A 171 12.00 -19.94 14.04
N HIS A 172 13.18 -19.95 14.65
CA HIS A 172 14.40 -19.41 14.06
C HIS A 172 14.93 -20.27 12.89
N SER A 173 14.70 -21.59 12.93
CA SER A 173 15.15 -22.52 11.90
C SER A 173 14.29 -22.54 10.63
N PHE A 174 13.10 -21.94 10.68
CA PHE A 174 12.15 -21.94 9.57
C PHE A 174 12.40 -20.75 8.62
N ASP A 175 12.16 -20.95 7.32
CA ASP A 175 12.50 -19.94 6.29
C ASP A 175 11.42 -18.89 6.05
N TRP A 176 10.24 -19.06 6.65
CA TRP A 176 9.12 -18.10 6.60
C TRP A 176 8.82 -17.55 5.19
N PRO A 177 8.45 -18.40 4.21
CA PRO A 177 8.06 -17.93 2.87
C PRO A 177 6.91 -16.91 2.91
N GLY A 178 5.99 -17.04 3.88
CA GLY A 178 4.92 -16.05 4.10
C GLY A 178 5.29 -14.90 5.06
N ASN A 179 6.57 -14.79 5.44
CA ASN A 179 7.14 -13.72 6.26
C ASN A 179 6.31 -13.44 7.52
N ILE A 180 6.13 -12.17 7.86
CA ILE A 180 5.38 -11.68 9.02
C ILE A 180 3.95 -12.25 9.06
N ARG A 181 3.31 -12.42 7.90
CA ARG A 181 1.92 -12.90 7.82
C ARG A 181 1.84 -14.36 8.26
N GLN A 182 2.82 -15.18 7.88
CA GLN A 182 2.93 -16.57 8.32
C GLN A 182 3.39 -16.69 9.77
N LEU A 183 4.32 -15.83 10.23
CA LEU A 183 4.74 -15.83 11.64
C LEU A 183 3.58 -15.44 12.57
N ASN A 184 2.74 -14.49 12.16
CA ASN A 184 1.60 -14.06 12.95
C ASN A 184 0.46 -15.09 12.98
N ASN A 185 0.27 -15.91 11.94
CA ASN A 185 -0.85 -16.86 11.89
C ASN A 185 -0.70 -17.95 12.95
#